data_AF-S4RE32-F1
#
_entry.id   AF-S4RE32-F1
#
_cell.length_a   1.000
_cell.length_b   1.000
_cell.length_c   1.000
_cell.angle_alpha   90.00
_cell.angle_beta   90.00
_cell.angle_gamma   90.00
#
_symmetry.space_group_name_H-M   'P 1'
#
loop_
_entity.id
_entity.type
_entity.pdbx_description
1 polymer ?
#
loop_
_entity_poly.entity_id
_entity_poly.type
_entity_poly.pdbx_seq_one_letter_code
_entity_poly.pdbx_strand_id
1 'polypeptide(L)'
;VRTLLAGVCVCVEASGTPRVNASQAQNGMCQCTVLVADSVFPADRVESLQDTSRTLALRVEAQAQKLQHMEATVSLYAVRLANLTRRLDSSFLGDVSITELDFELLRAEVKEMELLILELKSTMAVSNPILETLLAEVGNVKGTVNALERFDKPFMVEVRRQVAGLR
;
A
#
# COMPACT_ATOMS: atom_id res chain seq x y z
N VAL A 1 -10.65 3.49 -45.40
CA VAL A 1 -11.40 3.64 -46.68
C VAL A 1 -10.97 2.52 -47.61
N ARG A 2 -11.89 1.78 -48.24
CA ARG A 2 -11.54 0.74 -49.24
C ARG A 2 -11.31 1.44 -50.58
N THR A 3 -10.07 1.52 -51.04
CA THR A 3 -9.75 2.16 -52.32
C THR A 3 -8.99 1.16 -53.19
N LEU A 4 -9.55 0.86 -54.36
CA LEU A 4 -8.90 0.10 -55.42
C LEU A 4 -8.04 1.05 -56.25
N LEU A 5 -6.72 0.93 -56.14
CA LEU A 5 -5.77 1.65 -56.98
C LEU A 5 -4.97 0.61 -57.78
N ALA A 6 -5.14 0.64 -59.10
CA ALA A 6 -4.33 -0.15 -60.05
C ALA A 6 -4.25 -1.67 -59.77
N GLY A 7 -5.37 -2.32 -59.43
CA GLY A 7 -5.44 -3.78 -59.28
C GLY A 7 -4.78 -4.34 -58.01
N VAL A 8 -4.27 -3.48 -57.13
CA VAL A 8 -3.69 -3.85 -55.84
C VAL A 8 -4.66 -3.43 -54.73
N CYS A 9 -5.04 -4.37 -53.86
CA CYS A 9 -5.81 -4.04 -52.67
C CYS A 9 -4.92 -3.30 -51.67
N VAL A 10 -5.15 -2.00 -51.50
CA VAL A 10 -4.43 -1.17 -50.53
C VAL A 10 -5.39 -0.78 -49.42
N CYS A 11 -5.10 -1.23 -48.19
CA CYS A 11 -5.82 -0.80 -46.99
C CYS A 11 -5.08 0.43 -46.43
N VAL A 12 -5.68 1.62 -46.55
CA VAL A 12 -5.17 2.86 -45.94
C VAL A 12 -6.00 3.16 -44.68
N GLU A 13 -5.31 3.30 -43.56
CA GLU A 13 -5.88 3.66 -42.26
C GLU A 13 -5.60 5.12 -41.92
N ALA A 14 -6.57 5.80 -41.30
CA ALA A 14 -6.53 7.24 -41.05
C ALA A 14 -5.77 7.65 -39.77
N SER A 15 -5.42 6.72 -38.88
CA SER A 15 -4.56 7.01 -37.72
C SER A 15 -4.10 5.74 -37.01
N GLY A 16 -2.78 5.56 -36.84
CA GLY A 16 -2.17 4.83 -35.72
C GLY A 16 -2.22 3.29 -35.70
N THR A 17 -1.48 2.66 -36.61
CA THR A 17 -0.87 1.31 -36.58
C THR A 17 -1.50 0.18 -35.72
N PRO A 18 -2.27 -0.70 -36.37
CA PRO A 18 -2.17 -2.15 -36.29
C PRO A 18 -1.52 -2.73 -37.57
N ARG A 19 -1.05 -3.98 -37.54
CA ARG A 19 -0.66 -4.69 -38.77
C ARG A 19 -1.94 -5.04 -39.53
N VAL A 20 -2.13 -4.41 -40.69
CA VAL A 20 -3.27 -4.65 -41.57
C VAL A 20 -2.81 -5.53 -42.75
N ASN A 21 -3.41 -6.71 -42.88
CA ASN A 21 -3.20 -7.57 -44.04
C ASN A 21 -4.33 -7.32 -45.05
N ALA A 22 -3.96 -7.14 -46.32
CA ALA A 22 -4.91 -7.00 -47.42
C ALA A 22 -4.92 -8.27 -48.27
N SER A 23 -6.08 -8.87 -48.47
CA SER A 23 -6.27 -10.00 -49.38
C SER A 23 -7.47 -9.75 -50.31
N GLN A 24 -7.44 -10.38 -51.49
CA GLN A 24 -8.53 -10.32 -52.45
C GLN A 24 -9.41 -11.57 -52.29
N ALA A 25 -10.70 -11.38 -52.01
CA ALA A 25 -11.66 -12.47 -51.94
C ALA A 25 -12.01 -12.98 -53.36
N GLN A 26 -12.49 -14.23 -53.47
CA GLN A 26 -12.84 -14.88 -54.76
C GLN A 26 -13.89 -14.11 -55.58
N ASN A 27 -14.63 -13.19 -54.97
CA ASN A 27 -15.62 -12.32 -55.62
C ASN A 27 -15.05 -10.95 -56.05
N GLY A 28 -13.73 -10.77 -56.02
CA GLY A 28 -13.06 -9.53 -56.42
C GLY A 28 -13.09 -8.39 -55.38
N MET A 29 -13.70 -8.61 -54.21
CA MET A 29 -13.72 -7.61 -53.13
C MET A 29 -12.45 -7.66 -52.27
N CYS A 30 -11.90 -6.48 -51.94
CA CYS A 30 -10.76 -6.36 -51.03
C CYS A 30 -11.21 -6.62 -49.57
N GLN A 31 -10.58 -7.60 -48.94
CA GLN A 31 -10.74 -7.95 -47.53
C GLN A 31 -9.52 -7.43 -46.76
N CYS A 32 -9.76 -6.52 -45.82
CA CYS A 32 -8.73 -6.05 -44.89
C CYS A 32 -8.93 -6.77 -43.56
N THR A 33 -7.93 -7.49 -43.07
CA THR A 33 -7.92 -8.06 -41.74
C THR A 33 -7.01 -7.24 -40.84
N VAL A 34 -7.55 -6.80 -39.71
CA VAL A 34 -6.83 -6.07 -38.68
C VAL A 34 -6.44 -7.08 -37.60
N LEU A 35 -5.14 -7.26 -37.38
CA LEU A 35 -4.63 -8.03 -36.25
C LEU A 35 -4.55 -7.11 -35.04
N VAL A 36 -5.54 -7.20 -34.16
CA VAL A 36 -5.48 -6.60 -32.82
C VAL A 36 -4.73 -7.58 -31.93
N ALA A 37 -3.65 -7.13 -31.28
CA ALA A 37 -2.96 -7.96 -30.31
C ALA A 37 -3.88 -8.16 -29.09
N ASP A 38 -4.27 -9.40 -28.81
CA ASP A 38 -5.04 -9.76 -27.62
C ASP A 38 -4.19 -9.50 -26.38
N SER A 39 -4.35 -8.33 -25.75
CA SER A 39 -3.90 -8.13 -24.38
C SER A 39 -4.88 -8.88 -23.47
N VAL A 40 -4.63 -10.16 -23.23
CA VAL A 40 -5.41 -10.96 -22.27
C VAL A 40 -5.23 -10.34 -20.88
N PHE A 41 -6.34 -9.97 -20.25
CA PHE A 41 -6.34 -9.40 -18.90
C PHE A 41 -5.72 -10.40 -17.90
N PRO A 42 -4.72 -10.00 -17.10
CA PRO A 42 -3.97 -10.94 -16.27
C PRO A 42 -4.71 -11.26 -14.96
N ALA A 43 -5.67 -12.19 -15.02
CA ALA A 43 -6.51 -12.62 -13.89
C ALA A 43 -5.68 -13.14 -12.69
N ASP A 44 -4.67 -13.98 -12.93
CA ASP A 44 -3.81 -14.53 -11.88
C ASP A 44 -3.08 -13.43 -11.07
N ARG A 45 -2.75 -12.31 -11.73
CA ARG A 45 -2.12 -11.16 -11.05
C ARG A 45 -3.10 -10.40 -10.16
N VAL A 46 -4.38 -10.37 -10.53
CA VAL A 46 -5.44 -9.76 -9.72
C VAL A 46 -5.72 -10.61 -8.50
N GLU A 47 -5.80 -11.93 -8.64
CA GLU A 47 -5.99 -12.86 -7.53
C GLU A 47 -4.81 -12.79 -6.54
N SER A 48 -3.58 -12.87 -7.05
CA SER A 48 -2.37 -12.71 -6.22
C SER A 48 -2.34 -11.36 -5.50
N LEU A 49 -2.78 -10.28 -6.16
CA LEU A 49 -2.88 -8.96 -5.56
C LEU A 49 -3.93 -8.91 -4.44
N GLN A 50 -5.08 -9.57 -4.64
CA GLN A 50 -6.13 -9.66 -3.63
C GLN A 50 -5.64 -10.38 -2.37
N ASP A 51 -4.97 -11.52 -2.53
CA ASP A 51 -4.39 -12.27 -1.41
C ASP A 51 -3.30 -11.49 -0.68
N THR A 52 -2.41 -10.86 -1.44
CA THR A 52 -1.33 -10.02 -0.90
C THR A 52 -1.92 -8.82 -0.16
N SER A 53 -2.94 -8.16 -0.71
CA SER A 53 -3.60 -7.01 -0.10
C SER A 53 -4.32 -7.40 1.19
N ARG A 54 -5.01 -8.55 1.21
CA ARG A 54 -5.65 -9.08 2.43
C ARG A 54 -4.64 -9.38 3.52
N THR A 55 -3.56 -10.06 3.17
CA THR A 55 -2.48 -10.42 4.11
C THR A 55 -1.80 -9.16 4.66
N LEU A 56 -1.54 -8.18 3.79
CA LEU A 56 -0.94 -6.91 4.17
C LEU A 56 -1.86 -6.11 5.11
N ALA A 57 -3.17 -6.09 4.85
CA ALA A 57 -4.15 -5.44 5.70
C ALA A 57 -4.12 -6.01 7.13
N LEU A 58 -4.12 -7.34 7.28
CA LEU A 58 -4.04 -8.00 8.59
C LEU A 58 -2.74 -7.65 9.33
N ARG A 59 -1.61 -7.58 8.61
CA ARG A 59 -0.31 -7.21 9.20
C ARG A 59 -0.28 -5.75 9.64
N VAL A 60 -0.84 -4.85 8.85
CA VAL A 60 -0.97 -3.42 9.21
C VAL A 60 -1.87 -3.27 10.44
N GLU A 61 -3.00 -3.97 10.49
CA GLU A 61 -3.91 -3.95 11.64
C GLU A 61 -3.23 -4.47 12.91
N ALA A 62 -2.46 -5.56 12.81
CA ALA A 62 -1.68 -6.08 13.93
C ALA A 62 -0.63 -5.06 14.43
N GLN A 63 0.04 -4.34 13.53
CA GLN A 63 0.96 -3.26 13.94
C GLN A 63 0.21 -2.07 14.55
N ALA A 64 -0.97 -1.72 14.04
CA ALA A 64 -1.78 -0.64 14.60
C ALA A 64 -2.20 -0.96 16.05
N GLN A 65 -2.65 -2.19 16.31
CA GLN A 65 -2.97 -2.66 17.67
C GLN A 65 -1.75 -2.60 18.59
N LYS A 66 -0.57 -3.00 18.09
CA LYS A 66 0.68 -2.90 18.85
C LYS A 66 1.04 -1.44 19.18
N LEU A 67 0.90 -0.52 18.23
CA LEU A 67 1.12 0.91 18.45
C LEU A 67 0.15 1.50 19.48
N GLN A 68 -1.13 1.13 19.43
CA GLN A 68 -2.11 1.55 20.44
C GLN A 68 -1.75 1.05 21.84
N HIS A 69 -1.33 -0.22 21.96
CA HIS A 69 -0.87 -0.75 23.23
C HIS A 69 0.37 -0.01 23.74
N MET A 70 1.31 0.32 22.85
CA MET A 70 2.48 1.12 23.18
C MET A 70 2.11 2.54 23.63
N GLU A 71 1.19 3.21 22.93
CA GLU A 71 0.69 4.53 23.31
C GLU A 71 0.09 4.52 24.73
N ALA A 72 -0.79 3.54 25.02
CA ALA A 72 -1.37 3.37 26.35
C ALA A 72 -0.29 3.16 27.42
N THR A 73 0.72 2.35 27.09
CA THR A 73 1.86 2.06 27.97
C THR A 73 2.71 3.31 28.23
N VAL A 74 3.05 4.08 27.19
CA VAL A 74 3.77 5.36 27.32
C VAL A 74 2.97 6.35 28.17
N SER A 75 1.67 6.46 27.93
CA SER A 75 0.78 7.37 28.68
C SER A 75 0.75 7.02 30.17
N LEU A 76 0.60 5.73 30.50
CA LEU A 76 0.67 5.25 31.88
C LEU A 76 1.99 5.63 32.55
N TYR A 77 3.12 5.47 31.86
CA TYR A 77 4.43 5.84 32.41
C TYR A 77 4.62 7.34 32.57
N ALA A 78 4.12 8.15 31.64
CA ALA A 78 4.14 9.60 31.78
C ALA A 78 3.40 10.06 33.04
N VAL A 79 2.25 9.45 33.34
CA VAL A 79 1.49 9.72 34.58
C VAL A 79 2.26 9.29 35.82
N ARG A 80 2.88 8.10 35.81
CA ARG A 80 3.69 7.62 36.94
C ARG A 80 4.89 8.54 37.20
N LEU A 81 5.61 8.95 36.15
CA LEU A 81 6.71 9.92 36.24
C LEU A 81 6.25 11.22 36.89
N ALA A 82 5.14 11.80 36.42
CA ALA A 82 4.61 13.05 36.96
C ALA A 82 4.20 12.95 38.44
N ASN A 83 3.71 11.79 38.89
CA ASN A 83 3.39 11.56 40.31
C ASN A 83 4.66 11.46 41.17
N LEU A 84 5.70 10.77 40.68
CA LEU A 84 7.00 10.68 41.36
C LEU A 84 7.67 12.05 41.49
N THR A 85 7.66 12.86 40.43
CA THR A 85 8.18 14.23 40.47
C THR A 85 7.44 15.05 41.52
N ARG A 86 6.11 15.00 41.55
CA ARG A 86 5.31 15.70 42.58
C ARG A 86 5.66 15.26 44.00
N ARG A 87 5.82 13.96 44.24
CA ARG A 87 6.20 13.42 45.55
C ARG A 87 7.58 13.92 45.98
N LEU A 88 8.54 13.93 45.06
CA LEU A 88 9.88 14.46 45.29
C LEU A 88 9.82 15.95 45.67
N ASP A 89 9.07 16.74 44.90
CA ASP A 89 8.92 18.18 45.14
C ASP A 89 8.28 18.47 46.52
N SER A 90 7.22 17.75 46.90
CA SER A 90 6.58 17.90 48.21
C SER A 90 7.49 17.53 49.38
N SER A 91 8.37 16.55 49.14
CA SER A 91 9.37 16.09 50.11
C SER A 91 10.46 17.15 50.32
N PHE A 92 10.94 17.77 49.23
CA PHE A 92 11.93 18.86 49.29
C PHE A 92 11.41 20.15 49.92
N LEU A 93 10.11 20.44 49.80
CA LEU A 93 9.49 21.64 50.37
C LEU A 93 9.26 21.55 51.90
N GLY A 94 9.59 20.42 52.53
CA GLY A 94 9.57 20.27 53.99
C GLY A 94 8.20 20.02 54.60
N ASP A 95 7.19 19.70 53.78
CA ASP A 95 5.80 19.48 54.21
C ASP A 95 5.59 18.09 54.85
N VAL A 96 6.56 17.17 54.69
CA VAL A 96 6.53 15.79 55.20
C VAL A 96 7.93 15.41 55.72
N SER A 97 8.02 14.83 56.92
CA SER A 97 9.28 14.28 57.44
C SER A 97 9.63 12.97 56.73
N ILE A 98 10.70 12.97 55.95
CA ILE A 98 11.16 11.81 55.16
C ILE A 98 11.96 10.87 56.07
N THR A 99 11.58 9.60 56.10
CA THR A 99 12.31 8.53 56.79
C THR A 99 13.24 7.78 55.84
N GLU A 100 14.18 7.00 56.38
CA GLU A 100 15.07 6.14 55.57
C GLU A 100 14.27 5.15 54.68
N LEU A 101 13.15 4.65 55.20
CA LEU A 101 12.24 3.76 54.47
C LEU A 101 11.62 4.46 53.24
N ASP A 102 11.34 5.76 53.34
CA ASP A 102 10.80 6.54 52.22
C ASP A 102 11.83 6.68 51.09
N PHE A 103 13.12 6.80 51.42
CA PHE A 103 14.19 6.80 50.42
C PHE A 103 14.38 5.44 49.75
N GLU A 104 14.25 4.33 50.50
CA GLU A 104 14.29 3.00 49.92
C GLU A 104 13.13 2.75 48.96
N LEU A 105 11.92 3.16 49.36
CA LEU A 105 10.73 3.07 48.52
C LEU A 105 10.88 3.91 47.25
N LEU A 106 11.36 5.15 47.36
CA LEU A 106 11.59 6.01 46.21
C LEU A 106 12.61 5.39 45.24
N ARG A 107 13.68 4.80 45.76
CA ARG A 107 14.72 4.13 44.95
C ARG A 107 14.16 2.90 44.23
N ALA A 108 13.28 2.13 44.89
CA ALA A 108 12.60 1.00 44.27
C ALA A 108 11.67 1.45 43.13
N GLU A 109 10.87 2.49 43.35
CA GLU A 109 9.97 3.06 42.35
C GLU A 109 10.73 3.61 41.13
N VAL A 110 11.85 4.33 41.34
CA VAL A 110 12.72 4.82 40.27
C VAL A 110 13.30 3.65 39.47
N LYS A 111 13.77 2.60 40.13
CA LYS A 111 14.34 1.41 39.48
C LYS A 111 13.30 0.66 38.66
N GLU A 112 12.08 0.51 39.18
CA GLU A 112 10.98 -0.09 38.43
C GLU A 112 10.72 0.70 37.14
N MET A 113 10.73 2.03 37.23
CA MET A 113 10.52 2.90 36.08
C MET A 113 11.64 2.84 35.04
N GLU A 114 12.90 2.76 35.45
CA GLU A 114 14.04 2.56 34.54
C GLU A 114 13.90 1.27 33.72
N LEU A 115 13.53 0.16 34.36
CA LEU A 115 13.31 -1.12 33.68
C LEU A 115 12.23 -1.00 32.60
N LEU A 116 11.16 -0.28 32.91
CA LEU A 116 10.03 -0.08 32.01
C LEU A 116 10.38 0.82 30.81
N ILE A 117 11.21 1.85 31.02
CA ILE A 117 11.77 2.68 29.93
C ILE A 117 12.63 1.83 28.99
N LEU A 118 13.45 0.92 29.53
CA LEU A 118 14.30 0.03 28.74
C LEU A 118 13.48 -0.95 27.88
N GLU A 119 12.44 -1.54 28.46
CA GLU A 119 11.51 -2.43 27.76
C GLU A 119 10.79 -1.70 26.61
N LEU A 120 10.33 -0.47 26.86
CA LEU A 120 9.70 0.37 25.84
C LEU A 120 10.65 0.67 24.68
N LYS A 121 11.88 1.09 24.98
CA LYS A 121 12.91 1.40 23.99
C LYS A 121 13.22 0.19 23.10
N SER A 122 13.33 -0.99 23.69
CA SER A 122 13.54 -2.25 22.97
C SER A 122 12.37 -2.54 22.00
N THR A 123 11.13 -2.40 22.48
CA THR A 123 9.93 -2.66 21.69
C THR A 123 9.77 -1.67 20.52
N MET A 124 10.08 -0.39 20.73
CA MET A 124 10.12 0.63 19.67
C MET A 124 11.17 0.32 18.60
N ALA A 125 12.38 -0.07 19.03
CA ALA A 125 13.46 -0.42 18.12
C ALA A 125 13.11 -1.60 17.20
N VAL A 126 12.37 -2.58 17.70
CA VAL A 126 11.88 -3.73 16.91
C VAL A 126 10.73 -3.33 15.97
N SER A 127 9.83 -2.44 16.41
CA SER A 127 8.63 -2.09 15.63
C SER A 127 8.93 -1.16 14.46
N ASN A 128 9.94 -0.28 14.57
CA ASN A 128 10.34 0.65 13.51
C ASN A 128 10.68 -0.03 12.16
N PRO A 129 11.62 -0.99 12.07
CA PRO A 129 11.94 -1.64 10.80
C PRO A 129 10.77 -2.43 10.20
N ILE A 130 9.83 -2.90 11.04
CA ILE A 130 8.62 -3.60 10.57
C ILE A 130 7.68 -2.62 9.86
N LEU A 131 7.50 -1.41 10.41
CA LEU A 131 6.69 -0.37 9.78
C LEU A 131 7.27 0.08 8.43
N GLU A 132 8.58 0.26 8.35
CA GLU A 132 9.27 0.58 7.08
C GLU A 132 9.06 -0.53 6.03
N THR A 133 9.12 -1.79 6.45
CA THR A 133 8.84 -2.93 5.57
C THR A 133 7.40 -2.92 5.06
N LEU A 134 6.42 -2.68 5.94
CA LEU A 134 5.02 -2.59 5.54
C LEU A 134 4.77 -1.44 4.58
N LEU A 135 5.42 -0.29 4.79
CA LEU A 135 5.31 0.87 3.91
C LEU A 135 5.82 0.55 2.49
N ALA A 136 6.95 -0.14 2.40
CA ALA A 136 7.49 -0.60 1.13
C ALA A 136 6.54 -1.59 0.41
N GLU A 137 5.95 -2.53 1.15
CA GLU A 137 4.98 -3.48 0.61
C GLU A 137 3.71 -2.80 0.09
N VAL A 138 3.17 -1.81 0.80
CA VAL A 138 2.05 -0.98 0.33
C VAL A 138 2.43 -0.24 -0.96
N GLY A 139 3.65 0.29 -1.03
CA GLY A 139 4.19 0.92 -2.24
C GLY A 139 4.22 -0.04 -3.44
N ASN A 140 4.63 -1.29 -3.22
CA ASN A 140 4.64 -2.33 -4.25
C ASN A 140 3.22 -2.68 -4.71
N VAL A 141 2.28 -2.87 -3.78
CA VAL A 141 0.86 -3.12 -4.07
C VAL A 141 0.27 -1.98 -4.91
N LYS A 142 0.54 -0.72 -4.55
CA LYS A 142 0.15 0.46 -5.34
C LYS A 142 0.73 0.41 -6.76
N GLY A 143 2.01 0.04 -6.90
CA GLY A 143 2.63 -0.14 -8.21
C GLY A 143 1.92 -1.18 -9.07
N THR A 144 1.56 -2.32 -8.48
CA THR A 144 0.84 -3.41 -9.15
C THR A 144 -0.58 -2.99 -9.56
N VAL A 145 -1.34 -2.33 -8.68
CA VAL A 145 -2.67 -1.77 -9.01
C VAL A 145 -2.57 -0.83 -10.22
N ASN A 146 -1.64 0.13 -10.19
CA ASN A 146 -1.44 1.07 -11.29
C ASN A 146 -1.06 0.38 -12.61
N ALA A 147 -0.35 -0.75 -12.55
CA ALA A 147 -0.01 -1.53 -13.74
C ALA A 147 -1.25 -2.27 -14.28
N LEU A 148 -2.09 -2.82 -13.41
CA LEU A 148 -3.33 -3.51 -13.78
C LEU A 148 -4.38 -2.56 -14.37
N GLU A 149 -4.52 -1.35 -13.84
CA GLU A 149 -5.40 -0.31 -14.41
C GLU A 149 -5.04 0.05 -15.86
N ARG A 150 -3.77 -0.12 -16.27
CA ARG A 150 -3.35 0.11 -17.66
C ARG A 150 -3.84 -0.96 -18.61
N PHE A 151 -4.26 -2.14 -18.15
CA PHE A 151 -4.88 -3.15 -19.00
C PHE A 151 -6.37 -2.85 -19.24
N ASP A 152 -7.03 -2.18 -18.27
CA ASP A 152 -8.43 -1.79 -18.40
C ASP A 152 -8.62 -0.59 -19.36
N LYS A 153 -7.74 0.41 -19.31
CA LYS A 153 -7.86 1.63 -20.15
C LYS A 153 -7.91 1.35 -21.67
N PRO A 154 -7.02 0.53 -22.26
CA PRO A 154 -7.06 0.19 -23.69
C PRO A 154 -8.32 -0.61 -24.05
N PHE A 155 -8.72 -1.55 -23.20
CA PHE A 155 -9.93 -2.35 -23.42
C PHE A 155 -11.18 -1.45 -23.45
N MET A 156 -11.32 -0.54 -22.49
CA MET A 156 -12.47 0.38 -22.43
C MET A 156 -12.47 1.39 -23.59
N VAL A 157 -11.30 1.81 -24.07
CA VAL A 157 -11.15 2.64 -25.29
C VAL A 157 -11.58 1.86 -26.55
N GLU A 158 -11.18 0.59 -26.67
CA GLU A 158 -11.54 -0.25 -27.81
C GLU A 158 -13.04 -0.56 -27.83
N VAL A 159 -13.65 -0.90 -26.68
CA VAL A 159 -15.10 -1.06 -26.55
C VAL A 159 -15.84 0.20 -27.00
N ARG A 160 -15.37 1.40 -26.60
CA ARG A 160 -15.96 2.68 -27.05
C ARG A 160 -15.84 2.86 -28.56
N ARG A 161 -14.70 2.50 -29.16
CA ARG A 161 -14.47 2.60 -30.61
C ARG A 161 -15.39 1.67 -31.39
N GLN A 162 -15.57 0.44 -30.91
CA GLN A 162 -16.50 -0.53 -31.51
C GLN A 162 -17.95 -0.05 -31.44
N VAL A 163 -18.40 0.44 -30.27
CA VAL A 163 -19.75 1.01 -30.11
C VAL A 163 -19.96 2.23 -31.02
N ALA A 164 -18.94 3.07 -31.21
CA ALA A 164 -19.02 4.22 -32.10
C ALA A 164 -19.07 3.83 -33.58
N GLY A 165 -18.41 2.73 -33.99
CA GLY A 165 -18.42 2.22 -35.36
C GLY A 165 -19.65 1.38 -35.74
N LEU A 166 -20.50 1.03 -34.77
CA LEU A 166 -21.77 0.33 -34.97
C LEU A 166 -22.96 1.29 -35.14
N ARG A 167 -22.73 2.60 -35.16
CA ARG A 167 -23.71 3.66 -35.46
C ARG A 167 -23.47 4.24 -36.84
#